data_AF-K3WET7-F1
#
_entry.id   AF-K3WET7-F1
#
_cell.length_a   1.000
_cell.length_b   1.000
_cell.length_c   1.000
_cell.angle_alpha   90.00
_cell.angle_beta   90.00
_cell.angle_gamma   90.00
#
_symmetry.space_group_name_H-M   'P 1'
#
loop_
_entity.id
_entity.type
_entity.pdbx_description
1 polymer ?
#
loop_
_entity_poly.entity_id
_entity_poly.type
_entity_poly.pdbx_seq_one_letter_code
_entity_poly.pdbx_strand_id
1 'polypeptide(L)'
;MRYHSVGLLMQGVITHLPRDAFEVIVIIYDDNQRDELTELVLNSADNVVFLSHQLHEARLQIADLELDVLVFTEIGMDLQTYFLAFSRLALRTAMFWGHAVTSGIDTVDYFVSSKLFYDVQAEPLSANSHAGANEQQSKYTECVFEMGHLTTYFLPPLIPQEQATPTSDTLLRESLGLPPKGVLPVMILIPQTLYKFHPDFDRLIEREVAAHAVAVGVQAHLLPSTLKHG
;
A
#
# COMPACT_ATOMS: atom_id res chain seq x y z
N MET A 1 6.57 -10.52 3.03
CA MET A 1 6.75 -9.17 2.42
C MET A 1 7.49 -9.35 1.10
N ARG A 2 7.10 -8.67 0.02
CA ARG A 2 7.63 -8.85 -1.35
C ARG A 2 7.68 -7.51 -2.10
N TYR A 3 8.27 -7.50 -3.31
CA TYR A 3 8.19 -6.43 -4.30
C TYR A 3 6.76 -6.24 -4.80
N HIS A 4 5.95 -5.66 -3.93
CA HIS A 4 4.56 -5.27 -4.14
C HIS A 4 4.29 -4.03 -3.30
N SER A 5 3.14 -3.38 -3.50
CA SER A 5 2.80 -2.09 -2.88
C SER A 5 3.15 -1.99 -1.39
N VAL A 6 2.72 -2.94 -0.56
CA VAL A 6 3.00 -2.91 0.90
C VAL A 6 4.50 -3.00 1.20
N GLY A 7 5.24 -3.89 0.52
CA GLY A 7 6.69 -3.99 0.69
C GLY A 7 7.40 -2.72 0.26
N LEU A 8 7.01 -2.12 -0.86
CA LEU A 8 7.59 -0.87 -1.36
C LEU A 8 7.38 0.31 -0.39
N LEU A 9 6.21 0.37 0.27
CA LEU A 9 5.86 1.43 1.23
C LEU A 9 6.57 1.27 2.58
N MET A 10 6.76 0.03 3.02
CA MET A 10 7.23 -0.30 4.38
C MET A 10 8.72 -0.63 4.46
N GLN A 11 9.37 -1.02 3.36
CA GLN A 11 10.79 -1.43 3.38
C GLN A 11 11.69 -0.37 4.05
N GLY A 12 11.48 0.91 3.73
CA GLY A 12 12.29 1.99 4.29
C GLY A 12 12.03 2.21 5.77
N VAL A 13 10.78 2.06 6.22
CA VAL A 13 10.43 2.14 7.65
C VAL A 13 11.14 1.04 8.44
N ILE A 14 11.07 -0.21 7.96
CA ILE A 14 11.67 -1.36 8.64
C ILE A 14 13.21 -1.24 8.69
N THR A 15 13.81 -0.90 7.55
CA THR A 15 15.28 -0.82 7.39
C THR A 15 15.91 0.37 8.12
N HIS A 16 15.17 1.45 8.39
CA HIS A 16 15.70 2.68 8.99
C HIS A 16 15.18 3.00 10.41
N LEU A 17 14.37 2.12 11.02
CA LEU A 17 14.00 2.24 12.43
C LEU A 17 15.27 2.31 13.31
N PRO A 18 15.38 3.25 14.26
CA PRO A 18 16.60 3.45 15.05
C PRO A 18 16.85 2.25 15.98
N ARG A 19 17.94 1.50 15.72
CA ARG A 19 18.29 0.26 16.43
C ARG A 19 18.84 0.49 17.84
N ASP A 20 19.15 1.73 18.20
CA ASP A 20 19.45 2.14 19.57
C ASP A 20 18.19 2.33 20.42
N ALA A 21 17.01 2.38 19.80
CA ALA A 21 15.72 2.51 20.47
C ALA A 21 14.80 1.29 20.28
N PHE A 22 14.96 0.52 19.21
CA PHE A 22 14.09 -0.60 18.87
C PHE A 22 14.89 -1.85 18.48
N GLU A 23 14.48 -3.00 19.00
CA GLU A 23 14.75 -4.31 18.38
C GLU A 23 13.68 -4.57 17.32
N VAL A 24 14.10 -4.88 16.10
CA VAL A 24 13.18 -5.08 14.96
C VAL A 24 13.15 -6.53 14.56
N ILE A 25 12.01 -7.17 14.82
CA ILE A 25 11.73 -8.55 14.43
C ILE A 25 10.82 -8.55 13.20
N VAL A 26 11.27 -9.17 12.11
CA VAL A 26 10.44 -9.36 10.91
C VAL A 26 9.76 -10.72 10.98
N ILE A 27 8.43 -10.70 10.99
CA ILE A 27 7.58 -11.88 11.07
C ILE A 27 6.88 -12.06 9.72
N ILE A 28 7.14 -13.17 9.03
CA ILE A 28 6.56 -13.49 7.73
C ILE A 28 6.24 -14.97 7.61
N TYR A 29 5.34 -15.34 6.70
CA TYR A 29 5.20 -16.74 6.29
C TYR A 29 6.37 -17.17 5.42
N ASP A 30 6.80 -18.43 5.51
CA ASP A 30 7.84 -18.97 4.63
C ASP A 30 7.25 -19.40 3.29
N ASP A 31 7.09 -18.41 2.43
CA ASP A 31 6.84 -18.64 1.02
C ASP A 31 8.20 -18.71 0.32
N ASN A 32 8.57 -19.89 -0.22
CA ASN A 32 9.84 -20.19 -0.90
C ASN A 32 10.21 -19.26 -2.10
N GLN A 33 9.57 -18.11 -2.26
CA GLN A 33 9.87 -17.06 -3.20
C GLN A 33 10.26 -15.77 -2.47
N ARG A 34 11.57 -15.52 -2.41
CA ARG A 34 12.15 -14.31 -1.83
C ARG A 34 12.76 -13.48 -2.95
N ASP A 35 12.22 -12.29 -3.16
CA ASP A 35 12.77 -11.33 -4.10
C ASP A 35 13.79 -10.42 -3.41
N GLU A 36 14.44 -9.53 -4.17
CA GLU A 36 15.45 -8.61 -3.65
C GLU A 36 14.93 -7.73 -2.51
N LEU A 37 13.65 -7.34 -2.55
CA LEU A 37 13.02 -6.56 -1.48
C LEU A 37 12.84 -7.42 -0.23
N THR A 38 12.33 -8.65 -0.39
CA THR A 38 12.22 -9.60 0.71
C THR A 38 13.57 -9.79 1.40
N GLU A 39 14.63 -10.10 0.64
CA GLU A 39 15.97 -10.32 1.18
C GLU A 39 16.54 -9.05 1.85
N LEU A 40 16.35 -7.88 1.26
CA LEU A 40 16.75 -6.60 1.88
C LEU A 40 16.13 -6.44 3.27
N VAL A 41 14.83 -6.69 3.39
CA VAL A 41 14.09 -6.54 4.65
C VAL A 41 14.56 -7.57 5.67
N LEU A 42 14.68 -8.85 5.30
CA LEU A 42 15.12 -9.90 6.21
C LEU A 42 16.55 -9.66 6.73
N ASN A 43 17.46 -9.22 5.87
CA ASN A 43 18.85 -8.93 6.25
C ASN A 43 18.99 -7.65 7.10
N SER A 44 17.98 -6.79 7.14
CA SER A 44 17.98 -5.56 7.95
C SER A 44 17.42 -5.75 9.36
N ALA A 45 16.72 -6.86 9.61
CA ALA A 45 16.08 -7.14 10.89
C ALA A 45 17.08 -7.70 11.90
N ASP A 46 16.84 -7.45 13.18
CA ASP A 46 17.64 -8.05 14.27
C ASP A 46 17.31 -9.54 14.43
N ASN A 47 16.05 -9.91 14.13
CA ASN A 47 15.60 -11.29 14.09
C ASN A 47 14.52 -11.50 13.02
N VAL A 48 14.41 -12.72 12.51
CA VAL A 48 13.45 -13.12 11.48
C VAL A 48 12.71 -14.37 11.95
N VAL A 49 11.39 -14.29 11.96
CA VAL A 49 10.51 -15.42 12.33
C VAL A 49 9.68 -15.84 11.12
N PHE A 50 9.85 -17.11 10.77
CA PHE A 50 9.06 -17.76 9.74
C PHE A 50 7.86 -18.48 10.37
N LEU A 51 6.67 -17.98 10.10
CA LEU A 51 5.42 -18.50 10.65
C LEU A 51 5.00 -19.80 9.97
N SER A 52 4.49 -20.70 10.78
CA SER A 52 3.71 -21.85 10.33
C SER A 52 2.43 -21.38 9.63
N HIS A 53 2.03 -22.06 8.57
CA HIS A 53 0.71 -21.84 7.96
C HIS A 53 -0.45 -22.38 8.80
N GLN A 54 -0.16 -23.07 9.92
CA GLN A 54 -1.17 -23.46 10.89
C GLN A 54 -1.39 -22.33 11.87
N LEU A 55 -2.60 -21.77 11.89
CA LEU A 55 -2.96 -20.59 12.68
C LEU A 55 -2.61 -20.72 14.18
N HIS A 56 -2.84 -21.90 14.77
CA HIS A 56 -2.54 -22.13 16.18
C HIS A 56 -1.03 -21.99 16.46
N GLU A 57 -0.22 -22.68 15.66
CA GLU A 57 1.24 -22.62 15.78
C GLU A 57 1.78 -21.21 15.51
N ALA A 58 1.26 -20.52 14.49
CA ALA A 58 1.65 -19.14 14.21
C ALA A 58 1.37 -18.21 15.40
N ARG A 59 0.24 -18.38 16.09
CA ARG A 59 -0.10 -17.60 17.29
C ARG A 59 0.89 -17.86 18.43
N LEU A 60 1.26 -19.12 18.66
CA LEU A 60 2.25 -19.48 19.67
C LEU A 60 3.62 -18.91 19.33
N GLN A 61 4.06 -19.06 18.08
CA GLN A 61 5.33 -18.51 17.60
C GLN A 61 5.44 -17.00 17.80
N ILE A 62 4.35 -16.24 17.60
CA ILE A 62 4.36 -14.78 17.83
C ILE A 62 4.29 -14.47 19.33
N ALA A 63 3.48 -15.20 20.10
CA ALA A 63 3.33 -14.96 21.54
C ALA A 63 4.64 -15.22 22.30
N ASP A 64 5.42 -16.22 21.89
CA ASP A 64 6.72 -16.57 22.48
C ASP A 64 7.80 -15.49 22.30
N LEU A 65 7.57 -14.51 21.40
CA LEU A 65 8.45 -13.36 21.22
C LEU A 65 8.24 -12.27 22.28
N GLU A 66 7.16 -12.34 23.07
CA GLU A 66 6.83 -11.38 24.14
C GLU A 66 6.89 -9.91 23.68
N LEU A 67 6.38 -9.63 22.47
CA LEU A 67 6.50 -8.32 21.83
C LEU A 67 5.82 -7.20 22.64
N ASP A 68 6.52 -6.06 22.78
CA ASP A 68 5.90 -4.81 23.24
C ASP A 68 4.91 -4.27 22.20
N VAL A 69 5.31 -4.28 20.92
CA VAL A 69 4.50 -3.76 19.81
C VAL A 69 4.51 -4.73 18.64
N LEU A 70 3.33 -5.17 18.21
CA LEU A 70 3.14 -5.89 16.95
C LEU A 70 2.54 -4.94 15.91
N VAL A 71 3.20 -4.84 14.76
CA VAL A 71 2.73 -4.00 13.65
C VAL A 71 2.30 -4.86 12.47
N PHE A 72 1.02 -4.85 12.16
CA PHE A 72 0.50 -5.40 10.92
C PHE A 72 0.68 -4.38 9.79
N THR A 73 1.46 -4.75 8.77
CA THR A 73 1.68 -3.86 7.59
C THR A 73 0.40 -3.67 6.75
N GLU A 74 -0.51 -4.63 6.83
CA GLU A 74 -1.89 -4.58 6.33
C GLU A 74 -2.72 -5.61 7.10
N ILE A 75 -4.04 -5.42 7.12
CA ILE A 75 -5.01 -6.42 7.57
C ILE A 75 -6.13 -6.48 6.52
N GLY A 76 -6.51 -7.70 6.12
CA GLY A 76 -7.70 -7.96 5.30
C GLY A 76 -7.43 -8.39 3.86
N MET A 77 -6.20 -8.25 3.35
CA MET A 77 -5.84 -8.79 2.02
C MET A 77 -5.42 -10.27 2.10
N ASP A 78 -4.77 -10.67 3.19
CA ASP A 78 -4.44 -12.05 3.50
C ASP A 78 -5.31 -12.63 4.62
N LEU A 79 -5.84 -13.83 4.39
CA LEU A 79 -6.76 -14.49 5.31
C LEU A 79 -6.04 -14.94 6.61
N GLN A 80 -4.79 -15.39 6.51
CA GLN A 80 -4.05 -15.89 7.67
C GLN A 80 -3.71 -14.74 8.64
N THR A 81 -3.24 -13.63 8.08
CA THR A 81 -2.97 -12.37 8.80
C THR A 81 -4.23 -11.80 9.43
N TYR A 82 -5.36 -11.81 8.71
CA TYR A 82 -6.66 -11.41 9.27
C TYR A 82 -7.05 -12.25 10.50
N PHE A 83 -6.87 -13.57 10.45
CA PHE A 83 -7.18 -14.42 11.60
C PHE A 83 -6.20 -14.27 12.78
N LEU A 84 -4.93 -13.97 12.51
CA LEU A 84 -3.97 -13.64 13.55
C LEU A 84 -4.38 -12.36 14.30
N ALA A 85 -4.90 -11.36 13.58
CA ALA A 85 -5.25 -10.07 14.15
C ALA A 85 -6.32 -10.15 15.25
N PHE A 86 -7.17 -11.20 15.30
CA PHE A 86 -8.14 -11.46 16.39
C PHE A 86 -7.50 -11.91 17.72
N SER A 87 -6.18 -12.03 17.76
CA SER A 87 -5.45 -12.48 18.94
C SER A 87 -4.63 -11.32 19.51
N ARG A 88 -4.68 -11.12 20.83
CA ARG A 88 -3.76 -10.21 21.51
C ARG A 88 -2.41 -10.91 21.68
N LEU A 89 -1.48 -10.60 20.77
CA LEU A 89 -0.16 -11.26 20.64
C LEU A 89 1.02 -10.38 21.09
N ALA A 90 0.75 -9.13 21.47
CA ALA A 90 1.72 -8.17 21.96
C ALA A 90 1.05 -7.25 23.00
N LEU A 91 1.84 -6.46 23.73
CA LEU A 91 1.28 -5.46 24.65
C LEU A 91 0.43 -4.43 23.90
N ARG A 92 0.90 -4.00 22.71
CA ARG A 92 0.15 -3.16 21.79
C ARG A 92 0.18 -3.69 20.37
N THR A 93 -0.96 -3.62 19.69
CA THR A 93 -1.08 -3.96 18.28
C THR A 93 -1.39 -2.70 17.49
N ALA A 94 -0.62 -2.44 16.43
CA ALA A 94 -0.90 -1.39 15.48
C ALA A 94 -1.07 -1.96 14.07
N MET A 95 -1.86 -1.29 13.25
CA MET A 95 -1.94 -1.57 11.81
C MET A 95 -1.58 -0.35 10.98
N PHE A 96 -0.95 -0.59 9.83
CA PHE A 96 -0.72 0.41 8.79
C PHE A 96 -1.82 0.39 7.73
N TRP A 97 -1.91 1.47 6.97
CA TRP A 97 -2.92 1.71 5.94
C TRP A 97 -2.70 0.96 4.61
N GLY A 98 -1.97 -0.17 4.62
CA GLY A 98 -1.83 -1.01 3.42
C GLY A 98 -3.19 -1.37 2.79
N HIS A 99 -4.24 -1.43 3.61
CA HIS A 99 -5.63 -1.30 3.21
C HIS A 99 -6.26 -0.10 3.94
N ALA A 100 -6.80 0.88 3.21
CA ALA A 100 -7.22 2.18 3.77
C ALA A 100 -8.63 2.13 4.41
N VAL A 101 -8.87 1.16 5.29
CA VAL A 101 -10.12 0.96 6.03
C VAL A 101 -9.79 0.47 7.45
N THR A 102 -10.73 0.62 8.39
CA THR A 102 -10.61 0.02 9.73
C THR A 102 -10.58 -1.51 9.63
N SER A 103 -9.83 -2.17 10.52
CA SER A 103 -9.90 -3.63 10.67
C SER A 103 -11.23 -4.07 11.28
N GLY A 104 -11.86 -3.22 12.10
CA GLY A 104 -13.05 -3.58 12.86
C GLY A 104 -12.80 -4.61 13.96
N ILE A 105 -11.54 -4.86 14.33
CA ILE A 105 -11.12 -5.90 15.27
C ILE A 105 -10.71 -5.26 16.61
N ASP A 106 -11.21 -5.80 17.73
CA ASP A 106 -11.04 -5.26 19.08
C ASP A 106 -9.64 -5.49 19.70
N THR A 107 -8.86 -6.41 19.14
CA THR A 107 -7.47 -6.69 19.52
C THR A 107 -6.44 -5.82 18.81
N VAL A 108 -6.86 -4.97 17.86
CA VAL A 108 -6.01 -3.98 17.19
C VAL A 108 -6.18 -2.64 17.91
N ASP A 109 -5.13 -2.16 18.57
CA ASP A 109 -5.22 -0.97 19.42
C ASP A 109 -5.11 0.34 18.61
N TYR A 110 -4.27 0.36 17.56
CA TYR A 110 -3.97 1.57 16.81
C TYR A 110 -4.04 1.41 15.29
N PHE A 111 -4.51 2.46 14.62
CA PHE A 111 -4.38 2.64 13.17
C PHE A 111 -3.42 3.80 12.88
N VAL A 112 -2.29 3.52 12.24
CA VAL A 112 -1.27 4.54 11.91
C VAL A 112 -1.67 5.25 10.60
N SER A 113 -1.96 6.55 10.70
CA SER A 113 -2.40 7.38 9.59
C SER A 113 -1.61 8.69 9.48
N SER A 114 -1.90 9.49 8.46
CA SER A 114 -1.29 10.80 8.21
C SER A 114 -2.32 11.91 8.27
N LYS A 115 -1.93 13.06 8.85
CA LYS A 115 -2.71 14.31 8.74
C LYS A 115 -2.90 14.76 7.29
N LEU A 116 -2.04 14.30 6.37
CA LEU A 116 -2.07 14.65 4.95
C LEU A 116 -3.12 13.85 4.15
N PHE A 117 -3.71 12.80 4.72
CA PHE A 117 -4.74 12.00 4.05
C PHE A 117 -6.14 12.59 4.16
N TYR A 118 -6.30 13.64 4.96
CA TYR A 118 -7.59 14.21 5.28
C TYR A 118 -7.71 15.62 4.72
N ASP A 119 -8.85 15.88 4.09
CA ASP A 119 -9.16 17.20 3.58
C ASP A 119 -9.51 18.12 4.76
N VAL A 120 -8.69 19.14 4.98
CA VAL A 120 -8.88 20.15 6.03
C VAL A 120 -10.12 21.02 5.73
N GLN A 121 -10.69 20.94 4.52
CA GLN A 121 -11.82 21.75 4.05
C GLN A 121 -13.10 20.95 3.76
N ALA A 122 -13.13 19.64 4.03
CA ALA A 122 -14.36 18.88 3.85
C ALA A 122 -15.44 19.37 4.83
N GLU A 123 -16.56 19.86 4.27
CA GLU A 123 -17.75 20.22 5.05
C GLU A 123 -18.20 19.00 5.88
N PRO A 124 -18.49 19.18 7.19
CA PRO A 124 -18.86 18.06 8.05
C PRO A 124 -20.13 17.38 7.52
N LEU A 125 -19.98 16.14 7.07
CA LEU A 125 -21.10 15.27 6.70
C LEU A 125 -21.82 14.87 8.00
N SER A 126 -22.77 15.72 8.40
CA SER A 126 -23.74 15.60 9.50
C SER A 126 -23.46 16.48 10.73
N ALA A 127 -24.47 17.31 11.04
CA ALA A 127 -24.53 18.19 12.21
C ALA A 127 -24.74 17.46 13.56
N ASN A 128 -24.54 16.13 13.60
CA ASN A 128 -24.83 15.30 14.78
C ASN A 128 -23.59 14.60 15.36
N SER A 129 -22.37 14.95 14.92
CA SER A 129 -21.16 14.42 15.54
C SER A 129 -20.89 15.14 16.88
N HIS A 130 -21.09 14.39 17.97
CA HIS A 130 -20.74 14.83 19.31
C HIS A 130 -19.27 15.26 19.36
N ALA A 131 -19.03 16.49 19.82
CA ALA A 131 -17.72 17.04 20.08
C ALA A 131 -16.96 16.14 21.07
N GLY A 132 -15.92 15.46 20.59
CA GLY A 132 -15.08 14.57 21.41
C GLY A 132 -14.12 13.66 20.63
N ALA A 133 -14.35 13.45 19.33
CA ALA A 133 -13.44 12.74 18.43
C ALA A 133 -13.33 13.54 17.13
N ASN A 134 -12.13 13.67 16.54
CA ASN A 134 -12.03 14.19 15.17
C ASN A 134 -12.91 13.29 14.26
N GLU A 135 -13.56 13.87 13.24
CA GLU A 135 -14.43 13.11 12.30
C GLU A 135 -13.76 11.82 11.83
N GLN A 136 -12.43 11.87 11.70
CA GLN A 136 -11.61 10.74 11.36
C GLN A 136 -11.69 9.57 12.33
N GLN A 137 -11.49 9.78 13.63
CA GLN A 137 -11.56 8.71 14.63
C GLN A 137 -12.94 8.02 14.64
N SER A 138 -14.02 8.73 14.27
CA SER A 138 -15.36 8.11 14.20
C SER A 138 -15.50 7.01 13.15
N LYS A 139 -14.58 6.94 12.17
CA LYS A 139 -14.57 5.95 11.08
C LYS A 139 -13.77 4.68 11.42
N TYR A 140 -13.14 4.63 12.60
CA TYR A 140 -12.20 3.56 12.99
C TYR A 140 -12.54 3.02 14.37
N THR A 141 -12.44 1.70 14.54
CA THR A 141 -12.52 1.05 15.86
C THR A 141 -11.22 1.19 16.64
N GLU A 142 -10.09 1.27 15.94
CA GLU A 142 -8.76 1.50 16.50
C GLU A 142 -8.60 2.96 16.92
N CYS A 143 -7.68 3.23 17.84
CA CYS A 143 -7.23 4.60 18.09
C CYS A 143 -6.40 5.10 16.89
N VAL A 144 -6.86 6.16 16.22
CA VAL A 144 -6.17 6.72 15.05
C VAL A 144 -4.98 7.55 15.51
N PHE A 145 -3.77 7.12 15.14
CA PHE A 145 -2.54 7.87 15.37
C PHE A 145 -2.14 8.64 14.12
N GLU A 146 -2.21 9.97 14.17
CA GLU A 146 -1.97 10.85 13.02
C GLU A 146 -0.54 11.41 12.98
N MET A 147 0.29 10.88 12.10
CA MET A 147 1.64 11.37 11.85
C MET A 147 1.61 12.67 11.02
N GLY A 148 2.65 13.49 11.18
CA GLY A 148 2.81 14.75 10.44
C GLY A 148 3.24 14.60 8.97
N HIS A 149 3.62 13.41 8.54
CA HIS A 149 4.11 13.11 7.18
C HIS A 149 3.35 11.92 6.57
N LEU A 150 3.56 11.68 5.27
CA LEU A 150 3.12 10.45 4.62
C LEU A 150 3.79 9.29 5.36
N THR A 151 2.99 8.43 5.99
CA THR A 151 3.41 7.37 6.92
C THR A 151 4.16 6.22 6.22
N THR A 152 4.89 6.51 5.16
CA THR A 152 5.53 5.55 4.26
C THR A 152 6.86 6.10 3.78
N TYR A 153 7.80 5.22 3.48
CA TYR A 153 9.11 5.61 3.01
C TYR A 153 9.23 5.31 1.50
N PHE A 154 8.95 6.32 0.67
CA PHE A 154 9.13 6.20 -0.78
C PHE A 154 10.60 6.39 -1.16
N LEU A 155 11.16 5.41 -1.87
CA LEU A 155 12.40 5.60 -2.59
C LEU A 155 12.16 6.43 -3.85
N PRO A 156 13.15 7.24 -4.30
CA PRO A 156 13.07 7.90 -5.60
C PRO A 156 12.73 6.90 -6.71
N PRO A 157 11.89 7.28 -7.69
CA PRO A 157 11.52 6.38 -8.78
C PRO A 157 12.76 5.99 -9.58
N LEU A 158 12.78 4.73 -10.04
CA LEU A 158 13.78 4.27 -10.99
C LEU A 158 13.65 5.07 -12.28
N ILE A 159 14.73 5.70 -12.72
CA ILE A 159 14.77 6.36 -14.03
C ILE A 159 14.80 5.25 -15.09
N PRO A 160 13.87 5.25 -16.06
CA PRO A 160 13.91 4.27 -17.14
C PRO A 160 15.28 4.30 -17.82
N GLN A 161 15.90 3.13 -18.02
CA GLN A 161 17.16 3.05 -18.76
C GLN A 161 16.93 3.61 -20.18
N GLU A 162 17.78 4.54 -20.62
CA GLU A 162 17.64 5.25 -21.91
C GLU A 162 17.45 4.31 -23.12
N GLN A 163 17.94 3.07 -23.02
CA GLN A 163 17.82 2.05 -24.06
C GLN A 163 16.39 1.52 -24.27
N ALA A 164 15.49 1.69 -23.31
CA ALA A 164 14.09 1.27 -23.40
C ALA A 164 13.14 2.38 -23.85
N THR A 165 13.62 3.63 -23.97
CA THR A 165 12.79 4.77 -24.35
C THR A 165 13.02 5.12 -25.83
N PRO A 166 12.00 5.06 -26.70
CA PRO A 166 12.14 5.40 -28.10
C PRO A 166 12.72 6.82 -28.26
N THR A 167 13.69 6.95 -29.16
CA THR A 167 14.46 8.19 -29.39
C THR A 167 13.66 9.34 -29.99
N SER A 168 12.39 9.13 -30.34
CA SER A 168 11.46 10.18 -30.78
C SER A 168 10.03 9.87 -30.35
N ASP A 169 9.23 10.94 -30.17
CA ASP A 169 7.79 10.87 -29.84
C ASP A 169 7.01 10.04 -30.88
N THR A 170 7.36 10.16 -32.16
CA THR A 170 6.72 9.38 -33.23
C THR A 170 6.90 7.88 -33.03
N LEU A 171 8.15 7.43 -32.80
CA LEU A 171 8.44 6.02 -32.58
C LEU A 171 7.81 5.48 -31.29
N LEU A 172 7.72 6.30 -30.24
CA LEU A 172 7.04 5.92 -29.01
C LEU A 172 5.55 5.67 -29.25
N ARG A 173 4.88 6.60 -29.94
CA ARG A 173 3.45 6.47 -30.23
C ARG A 173 3.17 5.27 -31.13
N GLU A 174 3.97 5.06 -32.16
CA GLU A 174 3.88 3.87 -33.02
C GLU A 174 4.08 2.57 -32.23
N SER A 175 5.07 2.52 -31.33
CA SER A 175 5.34 1.34 -30.49
C SER A 175 4.19 0.99 -29.54
N LEU A 176 3.41 1.99 -29.13
CA LEU A 176 2.24 1.84 -28.26
C LEU A 176 0.93 1.68 -29.05
N GLY A 177 0.98 1.65 -30.39
CA GLY A 177 -0.21 1.58 -31.25
C GLY A 177 -1.08 2.85 -31.21
N LEU A 178 -0.50 3.99 -30.83
CA LEU A 178 -1.20 5.27 -30.71
C LEU A 178 -1.14 6.06 -32.03
N PRO A 179 -2.22 6.79 -32.40
CA PRO A 179 -2.21 7.66 -33.58
C PRO A 179 -1.12 8.75 -33.49
N PRO A 180 -0.70 9.34 -34.63
CA PRO A 180 0.22 10.48 -34.63
C PRO A 180 -0.30 11.61 -33.74
N LYS A 181 0.60 12.39 -33.13
CA LYS A 181 0.23 13.50 -32.23
C LYS A 181 -0.69 14.53 -32.88
N GLY A 182 -0.58 14.74 -34.20
CA GLY A 182 -1.49 15.62 -34.94
C GLY A 182 -2.93 15.11 -35.04
N VAL A 183 -3.14 13.80 -34.87
CA VAL A 183 -4.47 13.13 -34.90
C VAL A 183 -5.02 12.97 -33.48
N LEU A 184 -4.17 12.58 -32.53
CA LEU A 184 -4.51 12.47 -31.12
C LEU A 184 -3.58 13.38 -30.30
N PRO A 185 -3.92 14.68 -30.17
CA PRO A 185 -3.06 15.66 -29.52
C PRO A 185 -3.03 15.54 -28.01
N VAL A 186 -4.08 15.00 -27.41
CA VAL A 186 -4.22 14.84 -25.95
C VAL A 186 -4.56 13.39 -25.62
N MET A 187 -3.83 12.82 -24.66
CA MET A 187 -4.03 11.46 -24.17
C MET A 187 -4.19 11.51 -22.65
N ILE A 188 -5.26 10.89 -22.14
CA ILE A 188 -5.50 10.75 -20.70
C ILE A 188 -5.26 9.28 -20.34
N LEU A 189 -4.26 9.04 -19.50
CA LEU A 189 -3.93 7.73 -18.97
C LEU A 189 -4.45 7.61 -17.54
N ILE A 190 -5.21 6.55 -17.25
CA ILE A 190 -5.71 6.25 -15.91
C ILE A 190 -5.19 4.86 -15.50
N PRO A 191 -3.99 4.78 -14.91
CA PRO A 191 -3.37 3.51 -14.54
C PRO A 191 -3.94 3.05 -13.19
N GLN A 192 -5.13 2.47 -13.20
CA GLN A 192 -5.82 1.97 -12.00
C GLN A 192 -6.44 0.59 -12.25
N THR A 193 -6.64 -0.16 -11.17
CA THR A 193 -7.37 -1.43 -11.21
C THR A 193 -8.84 -1.22 -11.56
N LEU A 194 -9.43 -2.13 -12.34
CA LEU A 194 -10.78 -1.98 -12.88
C LEU A 194 -11.86 -1.77 -11.81
N TYR A 195 -11.74 -2.42 -10.66
CA TYR A 195 -12.72 -2.31 -9.58
C TYR A 195 -12.77 -0.91 -8.93
N LYS A 196 -11.83 -0.01 -9.25
CA LYS A 196 -11.87 1.39 -8.79
C LYS A 196 -12.69 2.30 -9.71
N PHE A 197 -13.12 1.81 -10.87
CA PHE A 197 -13.99 2.57 -11.76
C PHE A 197 -15.45 2.39 -11.34
N HIS A 198 -15.97 3.39 -10.65
CA HIS A 198 -17.39 3.50 -10.30
C HIS A 198 -18.14 4.18 -11.46
N PRO A 199 -19.42 3.84 -11.74
CA PRO A 199 -20.21 4.50 -12.80
C PRO A 199 -20.29 6.04 -12.67
N ASP A 200 -20.14 6.59 -11.46
CA ASP A 200 -20.08 8.05 -11.28
C ASP A 200 -18.86 8.69 -11.97
N PHE A 201 -17.81 7.90 -12.24
CA PHE A 201 -16.62 8.33 -12.96
C PHE A 201 -16.89 8.53 -14.46
N ASP A 202 -17.93 7.91 -15.01
CA ASP A 202 -18.28 8.01 -16.43
C ASP A 202 -18.61 9.45 -16.83
N ARG A 203 -19.34 10.17 -15.97
CA ARG A 203 -19.69 11.59 -16.20
C ARG A 203 -18.45 12.48 -16.28
N LEU A 204 -17.43 12.18 -15.47
CA LEU A 204 -16.16 12.90 -15.51
C LEU A 204 -15.43 12.61 -16.81
N ILE A 205 -15.34 11.34 -17.21
CA ILE A 205 -14.69 10.95 -18.47
C ILE A 205 -15.41 11.57 -19.67
N GLU A 206 -16.73 11.51 -19.72
CA GLU A 206 -17.55 12.08 -20.80
C GLU A 206 -17.29 13.59 -20.94
N ARG A 207 -17.25 14.32 -19.82
CA ARG A 207 -16.95 15.75 -19.82
C ARG A 207 -15.59 16.05 -20.44
N GLU A 208 -14.54 15.32 -20.04
CA GLU A 208 -13.18 15.57 -20.52
C GLU A 208 -12.99 15.18 -21.99
N VAL A 209 -13.62 14.08 -22.42
CA VAL A 209 -13.60 13.60 -23.82
C VAL A 209 -14.43 14.49 -24.74
N ALA A 210 -15.54 15.06 -24.26
CA ALA A 210 -16.32 16.02 -25.05
C ALA A 210 -15.60 17.37 -25.22
N ALA A 211 -14.80 17.78 -24.22
CA ALA A 211 -14.06 19.04 -24.23
C ALA A 211 -12.81 19.00 -25.13
N HIS A 212 -12.27 17.82 -25.43
CA HIS A 212 -11.01 17.66 -26.16
C HIS A 212 -11.08 16.42 -27.07
N ALA A 213 -10.51 16.48 -28.28
CA ALA A 213 -10.34 15.27 -29.11
C ALA A 213 -9.32 14.31 -28.45
N VAL A 214 -9.78 13.52 -27.48
CA VAL A 214 -8.99 12.71 -26.55
C VAL A 214 -9.32 11.23 -26.69
N ALA A 215 -8.30 10.40 -26.57
CA ALA A 215 -8.42 8.98 -26.32
C ALA A 215 -8.11 8.74 -24.83
N VAL A 216 -8.98 7.97 -24.18
CA VAL A 216 -8.82 7.56 -22.78
C VAL A 216 -8.34 6.11 -22.77
N GLY A 217 -7.13 5.91 -22.24
CA GLY A 217 -6.56 4.59 -22.04
C GLY A 217 -6.77 4.13 -20.60
N VAL A 218 -7.58 3.09 -20.40
CA VAL A 218 -7.64 2.36 -19.13
C VAL A 218 -6.75 1.14 -19.26
N GLN A 219 -5.56 1.17 -18.66
CA GLN A 219 -4.66 0.05 -18.67
C GLN A 219 -4.77 -0.74 -17.36
N ALA A 220 -5.44 -1.88 -17.44
CA ALA A 220 -5.58 -2.82 -16.33
C ALA A 220 -4.56 -3.95 -16.44
N HIS A 221 -3.25 -3.65 -16.47
CA HIS A 221 -2.16 -4.59 -16.15
C HIS A 221 -0.82 -3.84 -16.17
N LEU A 222 -0.15 -3.81 -15.02
CA LEU A 222 1.28 -3.51 -14.94
C LEU A 222 2.04 -4.84 -14.94
N LEU A 223 2.99 -4.93 -15.88
CA LEU A 223 4.04 -5.93 -16.10
C LEU A 223 3.71 -7.11 -17.04
N PRO A 224 4.40 -7.22 -18.20
CA PRO A 224 4.65 -8.50 -18.83
C PRO A 224 5.57 -9.32 -17.91
N SER A 225 5.14 -10.55 -17.63
CA SER A 225 5.96 -11.61 -17.05
C SER A 225 7.06 -12.04 -18.03
N THR A 226 8.11 -11.23 -18.22
CA THR A 226 9.31 -11.63 -18.98
C THR A 226 10.57 -10.99 -18.42
N LEU A 227 10.99 -11.43 -17.24
CA LEU A 227 12.41 -11.65 -16.96
C LEU A 227 12.65 -13.16 -17.05
N LYS A 228 12.74 -13.66 -18.29
CA LYS A 228 13.30 -14.98 -18.58
C LYS A 228 14.78 -14.80 -18.91
N HIS A 229 15.61 -15.45 -18.09
CA HIS A 229 16.95 -15.96 -18.37
C HIS A 229 18.07 -14.95 -18.65
N GLY A 230 18.89 -14.72 -17.61
CA GLY A 230 20.35 -14.74 -17.71
C GLY A 230 20.86 -15.91 -16.86
#